data_AF-A0AAV3TDT8-F1
#
_entry.id   AF-A0AAV3TDT8-F1
#
_cell.length_a   1.000
_cell.length_b   1.000
_cell.length_c   1.000
_cell.angle_alpha   90.00
_cell.angle_beta   90.00
_cell.angle_gamma   90.00
#
_symmetry.space_group_name_H-M   'P 1'
#
loop_
_entity.id
_entity.type
_entity.pdbx_description
1 polymer ?
#
loop_
_entity_poly.entity_id
_entity_poly.type
_entity_poly.pdbx_seq_one_letter_code
_entity_poly.pdbx_strand_id
1 'polypeptide(L)'
;MIRYIRIPKRSSTSQWGTVISDRAGGAPGTATDSYESLARLPAVVYKLGHYGVALGVYAPVVAWLLGRGLAALALGGGVVLLWLAMLPDLDTQLPGMSHRGLTHTFLFALAVGVAVGLVAEFAIAPTVGQFGAVAWVGVPGFRTGLGEFGFLIGTLAVLSHLLADVITPMGIRPFWPLWGRSFSLDITPAKSTVANYVLLAAGSFLAASAALTSI
;
A
#
# COMPACT_ATOMS: atom_id res chain seq x y z
N MET A 1 -35.75 -15.38 6.10
CA MET A 1 -36.26 -15.40 4.72
C MET A 1 -35.91 -14.06 4.08
N ILE A 2 -34.81 -13.97 3.33
CA ILE A 2 -34.38 -12.75 2.63
C ILE A 2 -33.95 -13.18 1.22
N ARG A 3 -34.64 -12.68 0.20
CA ARG A 3 -34.44 -13.01 -1.22
C ARG A 3 -33.26 -12.22 -1.78
N TYR A 4 -32.26 -12.91 -2.32
CA TYR A 4 -31.25 -12.30 -3.19
C TYR A 4 -31.84 -12.08 -4.59
N ILE A 5 -31.81 -10.83 -5.07
CA ILE A 5 -32.12 -10.49 -6.46
C ILE A 5 -30.89 -10.85 -7.31
N ARG A 6 -31.03 -11.89 -8.16
CA ARG A 6 -30.03 -12.31 -9.14
C ARG A 6 -30.28 -11.55 -10.46
N ILE A 7 -29.38 -10.64 -10.83
CA ILE A 7 -29.40 -9.97 -12.14
C ILE A 7 -28.63 -10.85 -13.14
N PRO A 8 -29.22 -11.26 -14.29
CA PRO A 8 -28.56 -12.15 -15.26
C PRO A 8 -27.50 -11.42 -16.11
N LYS A 9 -26.42 -12.15 -16.43
CA LYS A 9 -25.29 -11.71 -17.25
C LYS A 9 -25.68 -11.74 -18.73
N ARG A 10 -25.61 -10.62 -19.45
CA ARG A 10 -25.78 -10.56 -20.92
C ARG A 10 -24.58 -11.22 -21.61
N SER A 11 -24.84 -12.22 -22.45
CA SER A 11 -23.89 -12.80 -23.41
C SER A 11 -23.89 -11.96 -24.69
N SER A 12 -22.76 -11.35 -25.05
CA SER A 12 -22.57 -10.81 -26.41
C SER A 12 -21.55 -11.65 -27.18
N THR A 13 -22.07 -12.58 -27.97
CA THR A 13 -21.41 -13.08 -29.17
C THR A 13 -21.48 -12.01 -30.25
N SER A 14 -20.34 -11.58 -30.79
CA SER A 14 -20.28 -11.00 -32.14
C SER A 14 -18.92 -11.26 -32.78
N GLN A 15 -18.94 -12.18 -33.74
CA GLN A 15 -17.91 -12.43 -34.75
C GLN A 15 -17.61 -11.17 -35.56
N TRP A 16 -16.34 -10.84 -35.75
CA TRP A 16 -15.74 -10.21 -36.93
C TRP A 16 -14.27 -10.69 -36.90
N GLY A 17 -13.74 -11.45 -37.86
CA GLY A 17 -13.71 -11.20 -39.30
C GLY A 17 -12.24 -10.88 -39.65
N THR A 18 -11.51 -11.88 -40.13
CA THR A 18 -10.09 -11.86 -40.53
C THR A 18 -9.83 -11.00 -41.78
N VAL A 19 -8.58 -10.52 -41.99
CA VAL A 19 -7.76 -10.57 -43.25
C VAL A 19 -6.99 -9.27 -43.66
N ILE A 20 -5.66 -9.43 -43.84
CA ILE A 20 -4.63 -8.75 -44.72
C ILE A 20 -4.15 -7.32 -44.39
N SER A 21 -2.88 -7.06 -44.01
CA SER A 21 -1.54 -7.08 -44.68
C SER A 21 -1.25 -5.89 -45.62
N ASP A 22 -0.27 -5.05 -45.24
CA ASP A 22 0.97 -4.75 -45.99
C ASP A 22 1.78 -3.57 -45.42
N ARG A 23 3.01 -3.46 -45.92
CA ARG A 23 4.26 -2.94 -45.32
C ARG A 23 4.42 -1.41 -45.18
N ALA A 24 5.28 -1.10 -44.19
CA ALA A 24 6.38 -0.13 -44.16
C ALA A 24 6.10 1.40 -44.22
N GLY A 25 6.59 2.09 -43.19
CA GLY A 25 6.99 3.50 -43.29
C GLY A 25 6.75 4.34 -42.04
N GLY A 26 7.67 4.28 -41.07
CA GLY A 26 7.78 5.24 -39.96
C GLY A 26 6.83 5.01 -38.79
N ALA A 27 7.36 4.82 -37.57
CA ALA A 27 6.55 4.80 -36.36
C ALA A 27 6.81 6.04 -35.50
N PRO A 28 6.00 7.10 -35.62
CA PRO A 28 5.52 7.82 -34.45
C PRO A 28 4.63 6.85 -33.63
N GLY A 29 4.69 6.93 -32.29
CA GLY A 29 4.08 6.00 -31.33
C GLY A 29 2.80 5.32 -31.82
N THR A 30 2.84 3.99 -31.85
CA THR A 30 1.73 3.18 -32.38
C THR A 30 0.49 3.35 -31.51
N ALA A 31 -0.72 3.24 -32.07
CA ALA A 31 -1.97 3.32 -31.29
C ALA A 31 -2.00 2.34 -30.11
N THR A 32 -1.46 1.13 -30.33
CA THR A 32 -0.29 0.64 -29.59
C THR A 32 -0.10 1.07 -28.13
N ASP A 33 0.89 1.93 -28.02
CA ASP A 33 1.43 2.55 -26.82
C ASP A 33 0.38 3.43 -26.12
N SER A 34 -0.55 4.01 -26.89
CA SER A 34 -1.59 4.88 -26.34
C SER A 34 -2.62 4.09 -25.53
N TYR A 35 -3.11 2.94 -26.02
CA TYR A 35 -4.05 2.14 -25.24
C TYR A 35 -3.38 1.48 -24.02
N GLU A 36 -2.12 1.06 -24.13
CA GLU A 36 -1.39 0.53 -22.98
C GLU A 36 -1.19 1.61 -21.91
N SER A 37 -0.91 2.84 -22.33
CA SER A 37 -0.83 3.98 -21.41
C SER A 37 -2.16 4.23 -20.71
N LEU A 38 -3.28 4.22 -21.44
CA LEU A 38 -4.62 4.42 -20.90
C LEU A 38 -5.06 3.30 -19.95
N ALA A 39 -4.61 2.06 -20.16
CA ALA A 39 -4.84 0.94 -19.24
C ALA A 39 -3.99 1.03 -17.96
N ARG A 40 -2.81 1.66 -18.03
CA ARG A 40 -1.97 1.95 -16.86
C ARG A 40 -2.50 3.12 -16.03
N LEU A 41 -3.20 4.09 -16.62
CA LEU A 41 -3.80 5.21 -15.88
C LEU A 41 -4.69 4.78 -14.71
N PRO A 42 -5.71 3.91 -14.88
CA PRO A 42 -6.52 3.44 -13.75
C PRO A 42 -5.68 2.64 -12.75
N ALA A 43 -4.61 1.98 -13.22
CA ALA A 43 -3.71 1.25 -12.35
C ALA A 43 -2.82 2.17 -11.47
N VAL A 44 -2.38 3.29 -12.01
CA VAL A 44 -1.63 4.29 -11.26
C VAL A 44 -2.56 5.00 -10.27
N VAL A 45 -3.78 5.31 -10.70
CA VAL A 45 -4.76 6.04 -9.89
C VAL A 45 -5.15 5.30 -8.62
N TYR A 46 -5.32 3.96 -8.63
CA TYR A 46 -5.65 3.22 -7.39
C TYR A 46 -4.54 3.28 -6.33
N LYS A 47 -3.27 3.37 -6.76
CA LYS A 47 -2.13 3.43 -5.83
C LYS A 47 -2.09 4.75 -5.07
N LEU A 48 -2.60 5.82 -5.68
CA LEU A 48 -2.58 7.16 -5.09
C LEU A 48 -3.38 7.22 -3.78
N GLY A 49 -4.56 6.59 -3.74
CA GLY A 49 -5.35 6.53 -2.52
C GLY A 49 -4.62 5.81 -1.38
N HIS A 50 -3.95 4.70 -1.69
CA HIS A 50 -3.15 3.94 -0.73
C HIS A 50 -1.97 4.74 -0.19
N TYR A 51 -1.21 5.42 -1.06
CA TYR A 51 -0.14 6.32 -0.62
C TYR A 51 -0.66 7.46 0.25
N GLY A 52 -1.84 8.02 -0.07
CA GLY A 52 -2.51 9.01 0.75
C GLY A 52 -2.82 8.52 2.15
N VAL A 53 -3.46 7.36 2.26
CA VAL A 53 -3.77 6.75 3.57
C VAL A 53 -2.48 6.42 4.33
N ALA A 54 -1.45 5.90 3.65
CA ALA A 54 -0.15 5.61 4.24
C ALA A 54 0.50 6.87 4.85
N LEU A 55 0.53 7.98 4.10
CA LEU A 55 1.03 9.27 4.59
C LEU A 55 0.22 9.79 5.78
N GLY A 56 -1.12 9.72 5.70
CA GLY A 56 -1.99 10.18 6.79
C GLY A 56 -1.80 9.39 8.08
N VAL A 57 -1.68 8.06 8.00
CA VAL A 57 -1.41 7.18 9.15
C VAL A 57 -0.01 7.41 9.71
N TYR A 58 0.97 7.73 8.85
CA TYR A 58 2.35 7.97 9.26
C TYR A 58 2.58 9.38 9.85
N ALA A 59 1.72 10.36 9.54
CA ALA A 59 1.83 11.73 10.03
C ALA A 59 2.08 11.88 11.56
N PRO A 60 1.36 11.20 12.47
CA PRO A 60 1.66 11.26 13.90
C PRO A 60 3.06 10.75 14.25
N VAL A 61 3.57 9.73 13.53
CA VAL A 61 4.93 9.21 13.73
C VAL A 61 5.97 10.24 13.28
N VAL A 62 5.72 10.94 12.16
CA VAL A 62 6.56 12.05 11.68
C VAL A 62 6.66 13.15 12.73
N ALA A 63 5.53 13.63 13.24
CA ALA A 63 5.52 14.68 14.27
C ALA A 63 6.28 14.24 15.53
N TRP A 64 6.03 13.01 15.98
CA TRP A 64 6.66 12.43 17.16
C TRP A 64 8.19 12.30 17.02
N LEU A 65 8.69 11.93 15.83
CA LEU A 65 10.14 11.82 15.54
C LEU A 65 10.80 13.20 15.41
N LEU A 66 10.18 14.12 14.66
CA LEU A 66 10.74 15.45 14.44
C LEU A 66 10.79 16.28 15.72
N GLY A 67 9.77 16.18 16.58
CA GLY A 67 9.79 16.82 17.90
C GLY A 67 10.90 16.31 18.84
N ARG A 68 11.63 15.27 18.45
CA ARG A 68 12.82 14.74 19.16
C ARG A 68 14.12 14.93 18.38
N GLY A 69 14.10 15.69 17.29
CA GLY A 69 15.27 15.88 16.41
C GLY A 69 15.65 14.65 15.59
N LEU A 70 14.78 13.64 15.49
CA LEU A 70 15.05 12.37 14.79
C LEU A 70 14.65 12.44 13.30
N ALA A 71 15.06 13.50 12.60
CA ALA A 71 14.64 13.78 11.23
C ALA A 71 15.01 12.67 10.22
N ALA A 72 16.19 12.06 10.40
CA ALA A 72 16.63 10.99 9.52
C ALA A 72 15.73 9.73 9.62
N LEU A 73 15.26 9.40 10.82
CA LEU A 73 14.29 8.32 11.02
C LEU A 73 12.92 8.70 10.46
N ALA A 74 12.47 9.95 10.63
CA ALA A 74 11.21 10.41 10.08
C ALA A 74 11.15 10.24 8.56
N LEU A 75 12.20 10.70 7.86
CA LEU A 75 12.32 10.57 6.41
C LEU A 75 12.52 9.12 5.97
N GLY A 76 13.47 8.41 6.58
CA GLY A 76 13.77 7.02 6.24
C GLY A 76 12.57 6.08 6.43
N GLY A 77 11.86 6.22 7.54
CA GLY A 77 10.64 5.47 7.80
C GLY A 77 9.54 5.77 6.79
N GLY A 78 9.38 7.04 6.39
CA GLY A 78 8.41 7.44 5.36
C GLY A 78 8.72 6.83 3.99
N VAL A 79 10.00 6.81 3.60
CA VAL A 79 10.44 6.19 2.34
C VAL A 79 10.15 4.69 2.36
N VAL A 80 10.52 3.98 3.42
CA VAL A 80 10.26 2.53 3.55
C VAL A 80 8.75 2.24 3.58
N LEU A 81 7.98 3.03 4.33
CA LEU A 81 6.52 2.89 4.42
C LEU A 81 5.87 3.03 3.04
N LEU A 82 6.23 4.06 2.27
CA LEU A 82 5.71 4.26 0.91
C LEU A 82 6.16 3.15 -0.03
N TRP A 83 7.41 2.72 0.05
CA TRP A 83 7.93 1.62 -0.77
C TRP A 83 7.16 0.32 -0.56
N LEU A 84 6.72 0.06 0.68
CA LEU A 84 5.96 -1.13 1.06
C LEU A 84 4.44 -0.95 0.98
N ALA A 85 3.92 0.25 0.73
CA ALA A 85 2.49 0.54 0.79
C ALA A 85 1.64 -0.29 -0.19
N MET A 86 2.24 -0.78 -1.29
CA MET A 86 1.58 -1.64 -2.28
C MET A 86 2.01 -3.11 -2.18
N LEU A 87 2.77 -3.48 -1.14
CA LEU A 87 3.27 -4.84 -0.96
C LEU A 87 2.14 -5.90 -0.92
N PRO A 88 1.00 -5.67 -0.22
CA PRO A 88 -0.08 -6.66 -0.20
C PRO A 88 -0.64 -6.98 -1.59
N ASP A 89 -0.80 -5.96 -2.45
CA ASP A 89 -1.36 -6.09 -3.80
C ASP A 89 -0.43 -6.73 -4.83
N LEU A 90 0.82 -7.02 -4.46
CA LEU A 90 1.67 -7.88 -5.28
C LEU A 90 1.07 -9.28 -5.42
N ASP A 91 0.13 -9.68 -4.55
CA ASP A 91 -0.66 -10.91 -4.68
C ASP A 91 -1.39 -11.04 -6.02
N THR A 92 -1.81 -9.92 -6.63
CA THR A 92 -2.48 -9.88 -7.94
C THR A 92 -1.58 -10.37 -9.08
N GLN A 93 -0.27 -10.40 -8.86
CA GLN A 93 0.74 -10.83 -9.84
C GLN A 93 1.25 -12.24 -9.55
N LEU A 94 0.87 -12.85 -8.42
CA LEU A 94 1.38 -14.14 -7.99
C LEU A 94 0.42 -15.27 -8.39
N PRO A 95 0.84 -16.22 -9.25
CA PRO A 95 0.01 -17.35 -9.64
C PRO A 95 -0.41 -18.17 -8.41
N GLY A 96 -1.70 -18.47 -8.30
CA GLY A 96 -2.23 -19.30 -7.21
C GLY A 96 -2.51 -18.55 -5.90
N MET A 97 -2.30 -17.23 -5.83
CA MET A 97 -2.75 -16.42 -4.71
C MET A 97 -4.11 -15.76 -5.00
N SER A 98 -5.01 -15.82 -4.02
CA SER A 98 -6.26 -15.06 -4.07
C SER A 98 -5.99 -13.63 -3.63
N HIS A 99 -6.37 -12.65 -4.45
CA HIS A 99 -6.34 -11.25 -4.05
C HIS A 99 -7.17 -11.02 -2.78
N ARG A 100 -6.63 -10.26 -1.82
CA ARG A 100 -7.23 -10.03 -0.49
C ARG A 100 -7.38 -11.29 0.37
N GLY A 101 -6.48 -12.24 0.14
CA GLY A 101 -6.27 -13.43 0.97
C GLY A 101 -5.27 -13.18 2.08
N LEU A 102 -4.22 -14.00 2.13
CA LEU A 102 -3.20 -13.98 3.19
C LEU A 102 -2.50 -12.62 3.34
N THR A 103 -2.20 -11.96 2.24
CA THR A 103 -1.50 -10.66 2.15
C THR A 103 -2.28 -9.49 2.77
N HIS A 104 -3.60 -9.61 2.90
CA HIS A 104 -4.47 -8.55 3.45
C HIS A 104 -4.95 -8.88 4.86
N THR A 105 -4.04 -9.40 5.70
CA THR A 105 -4.30 -9.83 7.08
C THR A 105 -3.41 -9.12 8.10
N PHE A 106 -3.85 -9.10 9.36
CA PHE A 106 -3.00 -8.64 10.46
C PHE A 106 -1.78 -9.55 10.67
N LEU A 107 -1.92 -10.85 10.41
CA LEU A 107 -0.79 -11.77 10.48
C LEU A 107 0.29 -11.39 9.46
N PHE A 108 -0.10 -11.07 8.23
CA PHE A 108 0.84 -10.59 7.21
C PHE A 108 1.47 -9.24 7.62
N ALA A 109 0.69 -8.32 8.19
CA ALA A 109 1.22 -7.06 8.70
C ALA A 109 2.30 -7.26 9.79
N LEU A 110 2.09 -8.21 10.70
CA LEU A 110 3.07 -8.56 11.72
C LEU A 110 4.30 -9.25 11.10
N ALA A 111 4.10 -10.16 10.14
CA ALA A 111 5.19 -10.85 9.46
C ALA A 111 6.11 -9.88 8.68
N VAL A 112 5.51 -8.94 7.94
CA VAL A 112 6.25 -7.87 7.24
C VAL A 112 6.97 -6.97 8.24
N GLY A 113 6.30 -6.58 9.33
CA GLY A 113 6.95 -5.84 10.42
C GLY A 113 8.18 -6.57 10.94
N VAL A 114 8.06 -7.85 11.32
CA VAL A 114 9.19 -8.64 11.81
C VAL A 114 10.31 -8.68 10.77
N ALA A 115 10.00 -8.93 9.50
CA ALA A 115 11.01 -8.97 8.44
C ALA A 115 11.75 -7.63 8.30
N VAL A 116 11.03 -6.51 8.25
CA VAL A 116 11.63 -5.18 8.14
C VAL A 116 12.44 -4.84 9.39
N GLY A 117 11.94 -5.17 10.57
CA GLY A 117 12.66 -4.97 11.84
C GLY A 117 13.96 -5.78 11.92
N LEU A 118 13.94 -7.05 11.48
CA LEU A 118 15.15 -7.87 11.43
C LEU A 118 16.18 -7.31 10.44
N VAL A 119 15.74 -6.89 9.25
CA VAL A 119 16.63 -6.25 8.26
C VAL A 119 17.20 -4.95 8.83
N ALA A 120 16.37 -4.14 9.47
CA ALA A 120 16.78 -2.88 10.07
C ALA A 120 17.85 -3.09 11.17
N GLU A 121 17.65 -4.04 12.08
CA GLU A 121 18.60 -4.32 13.16
C GLU A 121 19.90 -4.98 12.67
N PHE A 122 19.80 -6.00 11.84
CA PHE A 122 20.94 -6.87 11.55
C PHE A 122 21.68 -6.54 10.26
N ALA A 123 21.03 -5.91 9.29
CA ALA A 123 21.65 -5.52 8.02
C ALA A 123 21.95 -4.02 7.94
N ILE A 124 21.04 -3.17 8.44
CA ILE A 124 21.19 -1.71 8.31
C ILE A 124 21.97 -1.14 9.49
N ALA A 125 21.55 -1.41 10.73
CA ALA A 125 22.12 -0.78 11.93
C ALA A 125 23.66 -0.89 12.03
N PRO A 126 24.31 -2.02 11.69
CA PRO A 126 25.78 -2.13 11.72
C PRO A 126 26.50 -1.18 10.74
N THR A 127 25.82 -0.75 9.68
CA THR A 127 26.40 0.08 8.62
C THR A 127 26.23 1.58 8.87
N VAL A 128 25.22 1.96 9.66
CA VAL A 128 24.82 3.37 9.82
C VAL A 128 25.21 3.96 11.19
N GLY A 129 25.72 3.15 12.12
CA GLY A 129 26.11 3.58 13.47
C GLY A 129 24.91 3.89 14.38
N GLN A 130 25.13 4.63 15.48
CA GLN A 130 24.06 5.03 16.40
C GLN A 130 23.19 6.12 15.78
N PHE A 131 22.08 5.73 15.14
CA PHE A 131 21.15 6.61 14.42
C PHE A 131 20.19 7.42 15.32
N GLY A 132 20.62 7.80 16.53
CA GLY A 132 19.74 8.38 17.56
C GLY A 132 18.61 7.45 18.01
N ALA A 133 18.61 6.19 17.54
CA ALA A 133 17.65 5.18 17.93
C ALA A 133 18.07 4.60 19.29
N VAL A 134 17.11 4.58 20.20
CA VAL A 134 17.23 3.95 21.52
C VAL A 134 16.19 2.83 21.53
N ALA A 135 16.53 1.69 22.12
CA ALA A 135 15.56 0.63 22.30
C ALA A 135 14.34 1.16 23.09
N TRP A 136 13.16 1.06 22.49
CA TRP A 136 11.86 1.46 23.01
C TRP A 136 11.32 0.44 23.98
N VAL A 137 11.47 -0.85 23.62
CA VAL A 137 10.89 -1.99 24.35
C VAL A 137 11.95 -2.86 25.00
N GLY A 138 13.23 -2.73 24.59
CA GLY A 138 14.35 -3.42 25.21
C GLY A 138 14.36 -4.91 24.90
N VAL A 139 14.04 -5.27 23.65
CA VAL A 139 13.94 -6.67 23.23
C VAL A 139 15.33 -7.34 23.23
N PRO A 140 15.53 -8.47 23.94
CA PRO A 140 16.81 -9.18 23.94
C PRO A 140 17.28 -9.52 22.51
N GLY A 141 18.54 -9.19 22.20
CA GLY A 141 19.11 -9.37 20.87
C GLY A 141 18.99 -8.15 19.94
N PHE A 142 18.09 -7.21 20.24
CA PHE A 142 17.98 -5.91 19.56
C PHE A 142 18.68 -4.86 20.44
N ARG A 143 19.67 -4.18 19.88
CA ARG A 143 20.57 -3.29 20.62
C ARG A 143 20.44 -1.84 20.18
N THR A 144 19.96 -1.60 18.96
CA THR A 144 19.99 -0.26 18.36
C THR A 144 18.65 0.46 18.40
N GLY A 145 17.54 -0.23 18.68
CA GLY A 145 16.18 0.33 18.54
C GLY A 145 15.74 0.52 17.08
N LEU A 146 16.64 0.33 16.11
CA LEU A 146 16.33 0.42 14.68
C LEU A 146 15.47 -0.75 14.23
N GLY A 147 15.64 -1.95 14.81
CA GLY A 147 14.75 -3.07 14.53
C GLY A 147 13.32 -2.88 15.03
N GLU A 148 13.14 -2.30 16.22
CA GLU A 148 11.82 -1.95 16.76
C GLU A 148 11.14 -0.87 15.91
N PHE A 149 11.92 0.11 15.45
CA PHE A 149 11.45 1.10 14.48
C PHE A 149 11.09 0.46 13.13
N GLY A 150 11.94 -0.41 12.57
CA GLY A 150 11.65 -1.14 11.34
C GLY A 150 10.40 -2.00 11.44
N PHE A 151 10.19 -2.65 12.59
CA PHE A 151 8.97 -3.40 12.89
C PHE A 151 7.73 -2.49 12.82
N LEU A 152 7.77 -1.35 13.52
CA LEU A 152 6.70 -0.37 13.49
C LEU A 152 6.38 0.05 12.04
N ILE A 153 7.40 0.44 11.26
CA ILE A 153 7.22 0.92 9.88
C ILE A 153 6.67 -0.17 8.96
N GLY A 154 7.22 -1.38 9.00
CA GLY A 154 6.76 -2.50 8.18
C GLY A 154 5.30 -2.88 8.48
N THR A 155 4.93 -2.93 9.77
CA THR A 155 3.55 -3.18 10.17
C THR A 155 2.62 -2.02 9.79
N LEU A 156 3.02 -0.76 10.02
CA LEU A 156 2.22 0.41 9.64
C LEU A 156 1.94 0.44 8.14
N ALA A 157 2.92 0.11 7.30
CA ALA A 157 2.78 0.11 5.85
C ALA A 157 1.63 -0.82 5.42
N VAL A 158 1.63 -2.05 5.92
CA VAL A 158 0.55 -3.02 5.63
C VAL A 158 -0.76 -2.56 6.25
N LEU A 159 -0.79 -2.13 7.52
CA LEU A 159 -2.03 -1.68 8.16
C LEU A 159 -2.66 -0.48 7.44
N SER A 160 -1.85 0.45 6.91
CA SER A 160 -2.35 1.57 6.11
C SER A 160 -2.98 1.12 4.80
N HIS A 161 -2.42 0.09 4.17
CA HIS A 161 -2.99 -0.54 2.99
C HIS A 161 -4.35 -1.19 3.32
N LEU A 162 -4.41 -1.98 4.40
CA LEU A 162 -5.66 -2.58 4.89
C LEU A 162 -6.72 -1.51 5.19
N LEU A 163 -6.31 -0.38 5.78
CA LEU A 163 -7.23 0.73 6.06
C LEU A 163 -7.79 1.33 4.77
N ALA A 164 -6.95 1.53 3.74
CA ALA A 164 -7.40 1.98 2.43
C ALA A 164 -8.39 0.97 1.80
N ASP A 165 -8.13 -0.32 1.92
CA ASP A 165 -9.02 -1.35 1.39
C ASP A 165 -10.35 -1.47 2.14
N VAL A 166 -10.37 -1.26 3.46
CA VAL A 166 -11.59 -1.23 4.28
C VAL A 166 -12.55 -0.13 3.83
N ILE A 167 -12.04 1.00 3.30
CA ILE A 167 -12.88 2.09 2.76
C ILE A 167 -13.67 1.62 1.52
N THR A 168 -13.17 0.61 0.80
CA THR A 168 -13.73 0.14 -0.47
C THR A 168 -14.83 -0.93 -0.28
N PRO A 169 -15.81 -1.03 -1.19
CA PRO A 169 -16.88 -2.04 -1.12
C PRO A 169 -16.38 -3.48 -0.96
N MET A 170 -15.25 -3.81 -1.62
CA MET A 170 -14.68 -5.16 -1.60
C MET A 170 -14.14 -5.56 -0.20
N GLY A 171 -13.70 -4.59 0.61
CA GLY A 171 -13.25 -4.82 1.99
C GLY A 171 -12.06 -5.77 2.15
N ILE A 172 -11.81 -6.20 3.38
CA ILE A 172 -10.73 -7.15 3.74
C ILE A 172 -11.22 -8.24 4.70
N ARG A 173 -10.38 -9.26 4.95
CA ARG A 173 -10.59 -10.30 5.97
C ARG A 173 -9.39 -10.33 6.92
N PRO A 174 -9.29 -9.39 7.87
CA PRO A 174 -8.03 -9.11 8.57
C PRO A 174 -7.58 -10.25 9.48
N PHE A 175 -8.53 -11.11 9.91
CA PHE A 175 -8.28 -12.24 10.80
C PHE A 175 -8.18 -13.59 10.08
N TRP A 176 -8.13 -13.62 8.75
CA TRP A 176 -7.89 -14.87 8.02
C TRP A 176 -6.48 -15.42 8.36
N PRO A 177 -6.28 -16.74 8.53
CA PRO A 177 -7.22 -17.85 8.32
C PRO A 177 -8.07 -18.21 9.54
N LEU A 178 -7.89 -17.55 10.69
CA LEU A 178 -8.60 -17.85 11.93
C LEU A 178 -10.10 -17.53 11.82
N TRP A 179 -10.44 -16.43 11.15
CA TRP A 179 -11.82 -16.00 10.94
C TRP A 179 -12.05 -15.40 9.56
N GLY A 180 -13.05 -15.91 8.83
CA GLY A 180 -13.36 -15.51 7.45
C GLY A 180 -14.26 -14.29 7.28
N ARG A 181 -14.57 -13.55 8.36
CA ARG A 181 -15.49 -12.39 8.28
C ARG A 181 -14.86 -11.24 7.48
N SER A 182 -15.63 -10.70 6.54
CA SER A 182 -15.24 -9.52 5.77
C SER A 182 -15.60 -8.23 6.51
N PHE A 183 -14.72 -7.24 6.42
CA PHE A 183 -14.88 -5.90 6.95
C PHE A 183 -14.78 -4.90 5.80
N SER A 184 -15.78 -4.03 5.67
CA SER A 184 -15.90 -3.03 4.62
C SER A 184 -16.74 -1.87 5.16
N LEU A 185 -16.34 -0.64 4.85
CA LEU A 185 -17.10 0.58 5.12
C LEU A 185 -17.96 0.98 3.92
N ASP A 186 -17.68 0.45 2.72
CA ASP A 186 -18.42 0.73 1.49
C ASP A 186 -18.61 2.23 1.20
N ILE A 187 -17.55 3.03 1.41
CA ILE A 187 -17.61 4.49 1.27
C ILE A 187 -17.40 4.90 -0.19
N THR A 188 -16.39 4.35 -0.86
CA THR A 188 -16.07 4.71 -2.25
C THR A 188 -15.40 3.55 -2.99
N PRO A 189 -15.75 3.31 -4.28
CA PRO A 189 -15.07 2.29 -5.07
C PRO A 189 -13.58 2.60 -5.25
N ALA A 190 -12.73 1.56 -5.21
CA ALA A 190 -11.27 1.68 -5.43
C ALA A 190 -10.92 2.37 -6.77
N LYS A 191 -11.78 2.24 -7.78
CA LYS A 191 -11.63 2.85 -9.11
C LYS A 191 -11.99 4.34 -9.18
N SER A 192 -12.45 4.96 -8.09
CA SER A 192 -12.84 6.37 -8.08
C SER A 192 -11.61 7.27 -8.14
N THR A 193 -11.36 7.89 -9.30
CA THR A 193 -10.22 8.81 -9.49
C THR A 193 -10.24 9.96 -8.50
N VAL A 194 -11.41 10.58 -8.29
CA VAL A 194 -11.56 11.71 -7.36
C VAL A 194 -11.20 11.29 -5.94
N ALA A 195 -11.72 10.15 -5.47
CA ALA A 195 -11.44 9.69 -4.11
C ALA A 195 -9.94 9.40 -3.89
N ASN A 196 -9.27 8.79 -4.87
CA ASN A 196 -7.84 8.53 -4.80
C ASN A 196 -7.01 9.82 -4.68
N TYR A 197 -7.33 10.86 -5.47
CA TYR A 197 -6.65 12.15 -5.35
C TYR A 197 -6.98 12.88 -4.05
N VAL A 198 -8.22 12.81 -3.57
CA VAL A 198 -8.61 13.40 -2.29
C VAL A 198 -7.85 12.74 -1.13
N LEU A 199 -7.77 11.40 -1.11
CA LEU A 199 -6.99 10.67 -0.10
C LEU A 199 -5.51 11.03 -0.17
N LEU A 200 -4.94 11.10 -1.38
CA LEU A 200 -3.55 11.53 -1.57
C LEU A 200 -3.31 12.94 -1.03
N ALA A 201 -4.16 13.89 -1.42
CA ALA A 201 -4.06 15.29 -0.98
C ALA A 201 -4.20 15.41 0.54
N ALA A 202 -5.19 14.74 1.14
CA ALA A 202 -5.42 14.75 2.58
C ALA A 202 -4.24 14.14 3.34
N GLY A 203 -3.75 12.97 2.92
CA GLY A 203 -2.58 12.33 3.52
C GLY A 203 -1.31 13.17 3.44
N SER A 204 -1.06 13.76 2.27
CA SER A 204 0.09 14.65 2.04
C SER A 204 0.00 15.90 2.90
N PHE A 205 -1.19 16.49 3.01
CA PHE A 205 -1.45 17.65 3.87
C PHE A 205 -1.20 17.32 5.35
N LEU A 206 -1.67 16.17 5.84
CA LEU A 206 -1.44 15.73 7.22
C LEU A 206 0.05 15.50 7.50
N ALA A 207 0.76 14.82 6.60
CA ALA A 207 2.20 14.59 6.74
C ALA A 207 3.01 15.89 6.70
N ALA A 208 2.68 16.81 5.80
CA ALA A 208 3.30 18.13 5.72
C ALA A 208 3.01 18.98 6.97
N SER A 209 1.76 18.98 7.46
CA SER A 209 1.37 19.70 8.67
C SER A 209 2.11 19.15 9.90
N ALA A 210 2.21 17.82 10.03
CA ALA A 210 2.99 17.17 11.07
C ALA A 210 4.46 17.59 11.02
N ALA A 211 5.05 17.66 9.83
CA ALA A 211 6.43 18.12 9.67
C ALA A 211 6.62 19.59 10.05
N LEU A 212 5.75 20.47 9.56
CA LEU A 212 5.84 21.92 9.77
C LEU A 212 5.60 22.35 11.22
N THR A 213 4.82 21.60 11.98
CA THR A 213 4.47 21.93 13.38
C THR A 213 5.44 21.34 14.40
N SER A 214 6.42 20.55 13.97
CA SER A 214 7.34 19.80 14.84
C SER A 214 8.81 20.25 14.74
N ILE A 215 9.07 21.36 14.05
CA ILE A 215 10.38 22.01 13.87
C ILE A 215 10.28 23.41 14.49
#